data_AF-A0A928XX28-F1
#
_entry.id   AF-A0A928XX28-F1
#
_cell.length_a   1.000
_cell.length_b   1.000
_cell.length_c   1.000
_cell.angle_alpha   90.00
_cell.angle_beta   90.00
_cell.angle_gamma   90.00
#
_symmetry.space_group_name_H-M   'P 1'
#
loop_
_entity.id
_entity.type
_entity.pdbx_description
1 polymer ?
#
loop_
_entity_poly.entity_id
_entity_poly.type
_entity_poly.pdbx_seq_one_letter_code
_entity_poly.pdbx_strand_id
1 'polypeptide(L)'
;MTAVLLDDLPAVLRHSIASAGYQLDRWAAARTVLQSRVLKGRLPAALQAFLERWMMPAPAGGPEVVFGETAKGWRLLEGGLSSVPRERALLHLPALRRFWTQELRQAHFDALRSLVGRAWLMDDSPMPAGAVVEGLGISSWMELAGKSGLDRFEVVHMVTGAVSAVPEHLAAIIAGRQHLLVERMVAMHKMSARFGRDESGKIVLKGVEGLS
;
A
#
# COMPACT_ATOMS: atom_id res chain seq x y z
N MET A 1 17.98 19.90 7.14
CA MET A 1 17.37 18.87 7.99
C MET A 1 18.47 17.86 8.32
N THR A 2 18.60 17.44 9.58
CA THR A 2 19.66 16.51 10.01
C THR A 2 19.29 15.10 9.54
N ALA A 3 20.25 14.39 8.94
CA ALA A 3 20.06 13.00 8.55
C ALA A 3 19.84 12.13 9.80
N VAL A 4 18.71 11.41 9.86
CA VAL A 4 18.43 10.44 10.93
C VAL A 4 19.12 9.12 10.57
N LEU A 5 19.96 8.61 11.47
CA LEU A 5 20.60 7.31 11.30
C LEU A 5 19.76 6.21 11.95
N LEU A 6 19.96 4.97 11.50
CA LEU A 6 19.25 3.81 12.07
C LEU A 6 19.45 3.70 13.58
N ASP A 7 20.66 4.01 14.07
CA ASP A 7 21.03 3.87 15.47
C ASP A 7 20.36 4.91 16.38
N ASP A 8 19.88 6.01 15.81
CA ASP A 8 19.13 7.05 16.51
C ASP A 8 17.67 6.62 16.77
N LEU A 9 17.21 5.53 16.14
CA LEU A 9 15.84 5.06 16.26
C LEU A 9 15.62 4.14 17.48
N PRO A 10 14.43 4.20 18.11
CA PRO A 10 14.00 3.23 19.11
C PRO A 10 14.18 1.78 18.63
N ALA A 11 14.55 0.88 19.54
CA ALA A 11 14.85 -0.52 19.22
C ALA A 11 13.73 -1.24 18.45
N VAL A 12 12.46 -0.95 18.79
CA VAL A 12 11.29 -1.49 18.09
C VAL A 12 11.27 -1.06 16.62
N LEU A 13 11.58 0.20 16.33
CA LEU A 13 11.63 0.73 14.97
C LEU A 13 12.81 0.16 14.19
N ARG A 14 13.98 0.00 14.81
CA ARG A 14 15.13 -0.69 14.19
C ARG A 14 14.76 -2.10 13.76
N HIS A 15 14.05 -2.85 14.61
CA HIS A 15 13.58 -4.19 14.26
C HIS A 15 12.57 -4.18 13.11
N SER A 16 11.61 -3.26 13.12
CA SER A 16 10.63 -3.10 12.04
C SER A 16 11.32 -2.81 10.71
N ILE A 17 12.30 -1.90 10.69
CA ILE A 17 13.06 -1.54 9.49
C ILE A 17 13.93 -2.71 9.03
N ALA A 18 14.68 -3.35 9.93
CA ALA A 18 15.53 -4.49 9.58
C ALA A 18 14.73 -5.68 9.03
N SER A 19 13.48 -5.88 9.49
CA SER A 19 12.61 -6.96 9.03
C SER A 19 11.76 -6.60 7.80
N ALA A 20 11.70 -5.32 7.41
CA ALA A 20 10.84 -4.87 6.33
C ALA A 20 11.20 -5.51 4.98
N GLY A 21 12.49 -5.67 4.66
CA GLY A 21 12.92 -6.34 3.43
C GLY A 21 12.39 -7.78 3.34
N TYR A 22 12.42 -8.52 4.45
CA TYR A 22 11.84 -9.87 4.51
C TYR A 22 10.32 -9.85 4.33
N GLN A 23 9.63 -8.90 4.97
CA GLN A 23 8.17 -8.75 4.84
C GLN A 23 7.75 -8.41 3.41
N LEU A 24 8.53 -7.55 2.72
CA LEU A 24 8.30 -7.16 1.33
C LEU A 24 8.52 -8.31 0.35
N ASP A 25 9.57 -9.12 0.55
CA ASP A 25 9.81 -10.32 -0.28
C ASP A 25 8.72 -11.38 -0.07
N ARG A 26 8.34 -11.63 1.18
CA ARG A 26 7.16 -12.45 1.53
C ARG A 26 5.90 -11.96 0.84
N TRP A 27 5.66 -10.65 0.87
CA TRP A 27 4.53 -10.04 0.18
C TRP A 27 4.61 -10.24 -1.32
N ALA A 28 5.78 -10.04 -1.94
CA ALA A 28 5.95 -10.21 -3.38
C ALA A 28 5.64 -11.67 -3.80
N ALA A 29 6.16 -12.65 -3.05
CA ALA A 29 5.85 -14.07 -3.27
C ALA A 29 4.36 -14.37 -3.11
N ALA A 30 3.72 -13.88 -2.04
CA ALA A 30 2.29 -14.02 -1.82
C ALA A 30 1.47 -13.35 -2.94
N ARG A 31 1.93 -12.21 -3.45
CA ARG A 31 1.28 -11.48 -4.53
C ARG A 31 1.31 -12.25 -5.85
N THR A 32 2.40 -12.97 -6.13
CA THR A 32 2.49 -13.92 -7.25
C THR A 32 1.52 -15.09 -7.09
N VAL A 33 1.38 -15.63 -5.87
CA VAL A 33 0.37 -16.68 -5.59
C VAL A 33 -1.04 -16.16 -5.84
N LEU A 34 -1.36 -14.94 -5.38
CA LEU A 34 -2.66 -14.31 -5.64
C LEU A 34 -2.92 -14.15 -7.13
N GLN A 35 -1.92 -13.66 -7.87
CA GLN A 35 -2.01 -13.53 -9.32
C GLN A 35 -2.27 -14.87 -10.01
N SER A 36 -1.58 -15.94 -9.59
CA SER A 36 -1.83 -17.27 -10.12
C SER A 36 -3.25 -17.78 -9.83
N ARG A 37 -3.79 -17.49 -8.63
CA ARG A 37 -5.17 -17.87 -8.27
C ARG A 37 -6.19 -17.13 -9.13
N VAL A 38 -5.99 -15.84 -9.37
CA VAL A 38 -6.82 -15.04 -10.28
C VAL A 38 -6.73 -15.61 -11.69
N LEU A 39 -5.54 -15.80 -12.26
CA LEU A 39 -5.39 -16.34 -13.62
C LEU A 39 -6.02 -17.74 -13.81
N LYS A 40 -6.12 -18.52 -12.74
CA LYS A 40 -6.71 -19.87 -12.74
C LYS A 40 -8.17 -19.92 -12.31
N GLY A 41 -8.82 -18.77 -12.05
CA GLY A 41 -10.22 -18.71 -11.63
C GLY A 41 -10.49 -19.39 -10.28
N ARG A 42 -9.53 -19.37 -9.34
CA ARG A 42 -9.61 -20.09 -8.06
C ARG A 42 -10.18 -19.27 -6.90
N LEU A 43 -10.98 -18.25 -7.21
CA LEU A 43 -11.59 -17.35 -6.23
C LEU A 43 -13.11 -17.30 -6.41
N PRO A 44 -13.87 -16.88 -5.38
CA PRO A 44 -15.30 -16.64 -5.52
C PRO A 44 -15.59 -15.65 -6.67
N ALA A 45 -16.62 -15.92 -7.47
CA ALA A 45 -16.87 -15.23 -8.75
C ALA A 45 -16.85 -13.69 -8.64
N ALA A 46 -17.47 -13.11 -7.60
CA ALA A 46 -17.48 -11.66 -7.40
C ALA A 46 -16.07 -11.09 -7.14
N LEU A 47 -15.27 -11.78 -6.30
CA LEU A 47 -13.89 -11.38 -6.01
C LEU A 47 -12.98 -11.61 -7.21
N GLN A 48 -13.19 -12.71 -7.94
CA GLN A 48 -12.48 -13.03 -9.17
C GLN A 48 -12.64 -11.90 -10.19
N ALA A 49 -13.89 -11.56 -10.54
CA ALA A 49 -14.19 -10.50 -11.48
C ALA A 49 -13.65 -9.13 -11.00
N PHE A 50 -13.71 -8.85 -9.70
CA PHE A 50 -13.13 -7.64 -9.12
C PHE A 50 -11.61 -7.57 -9.32
N LEU A 51 -10.90 -8.64 -8.99
CA LEU A 51 -9.44 -8.67 -9.07
C LEU A 51 -8.94 -8.74 -10.52
N GLU A 52 -9.68 -9.36 -11.45
CA GLU A 52 -9.35 -9.29 -12.88
C GLU A 52 -9.35 -7.85 -13.41
N ARG A 53 -10.24 -7.00 -12.88
CA ARG A 53 -10.29 -5.58 -13.24
C ARG A 53 -9.18 -4.75 -12.60
N TRP A 54 -8.88 -5.04 -11.33
CA TRP A 54 -8.03 -4.18 -10.50
C TRP A 54 -6.61 -4.72 -10.26
N MET A 55 -6.28 -5.93 -10.68
CA MET A 55 -4.91 -6.44 -10.55
C MET A 55 -4.17 -6.31 -11.86
N MET A 56 -2.97 -5.75 -11.78
CA MET A 56 -1.96 -5.83 -12.84
C MET A 56 -0.88 -6.84 -12.43
N PRO A 57 0.05 -7.18 -13.34
CA PRO A 57 1.26 -7.90 -12.97
C PRO A 57 1.95 -7.25 -11.78
N ALA A 58 2.45 -8.09 -10.87
CA ALA A 58 3.14 -7.61 -9.68
C ALA A 58 4.33 -6.72 -10.10
N PRO A 59 4.54 -5.56 -9.46
CA PRO A 59 5.69 -4.72 -9.75
C PRO A 59 6.98 -5.47 -9.43
N ALA A 60 8.03 -5.24 -10.21
CA ALA A 60 9.37 -5.69 -9.84
C ALA A 60 9.78 -5.00 -8.53
N GLY A 61 10.14 -5.78 -7.53
CA GLY A 61 10.68 -5.25 -6.28
C GLY A 61 12.13 -4.81 -6.46
N GLY A 62 12.45 -3.60 -6.02
CA GLY A 62 13.83 -3.15 -5.86
C GLY A 62 14.39 -3.54 -4.48
N PRO A 63 15.72 -3.66 -4.34
CA PRO A 63 16.36 -3.89 -3.04
C PRO A 63 16.28 -2.66 -2.12
N GLU A 64 16.00 -1.49 -2.67
CA GLU A 64 16.00 -0.22 -1.97
C GLU A 64 14.58 0.24 -1.66
N VAL A 65 14.41 0.74 -0.44
CA VAL A 65 13.13 1.29 0.04
C VAL A 65 13.38 2.54 0.85
N VAL A 66 12.41 3.44 0.84
CA VAL A 66 12.48 4.68 1.61
C VAL A 66 11.45 4.64 2.73
N PHE A 67 11.91 4.88 3.95
CA PHE A 67 11.06 5.11 5.11
C PHE A 67 10.96 6.61 5.39
N GLY A 68 9.85 7.02 6.01
CA GLY A 68 9.69 8.38 6.48
C GLY A 68 8.88 8.48 7.75
N GLU A 69 9.28 9.41 8.62
CA GLU A 69 8.55 9.75 9.83
C GLU A 69 7.39 10.66 9.49
N THR A 70 6.17 10.17 9.69
CA THR A 70 4.93 10.94 9.50
C THR A 70 4.31 11.27 10.85
N ALA A 71 3.26 12.10 10.86
CA ALA A 71 2.45 12.34 12.06
C ALA A 71 1.84 11.05 12.67
N LYS A 72 1.80 9.94 11.91
CA LYS A 72 1.30 8.64 12.39
C LYS A 72 2.43 7.63 12.64
N GLY A 73 3.67 8.11 12.78
CA GLY A 73 4.88 7.31 12.94
C GLY A 73 5.58 6.99 11.62
N TRP A 74 6.57 6.09 11.70
CA TRP A 74 7.37 5.67 10.55
C TRP A 74 6.56 4.84 9.56
N ARG A 75 6.64 5.22 8.29
CA ARG A 75 5.96 4.57 7.16
C ARG A 75 6.96 4.20 6.08
N LEU A 76 6.61 3.17 5.31
CA LEU A 76 7.23 2.90 4.03
C LEU A 76 6.66 3.93 3.04
N LEU A 77 7.52 4.75 2.47
CA LEU A 77 7.16 5.78 1.48
C LEU A 77 7.34 5.24 0.07
N GLU A 78 8.49 4.64 -0.20
CA GLU A 78 8.89 4.16 -1.53
C GLU A 78 9.51 2.76 -1.44
N GLY A 79 9.48 2.04 -2.55
CA GLY A 79 9.97 0.67 -2.67
C GLY A 79 8.86 -0.38 -2.59
N GLY A 80 9.02 -1.44 -3.40
CA GLY A 80 8.10 -2.57 -3.46
C GLY A 80 6.64 -2.14 -3.64
N LEU A 81 5.78 -2.60 -2.72
CA LEU A 81 4.34 -2.33 -2.80
C LEU A 81 3.96 -0.87 -2.46
N SER A 82 4.81 -0.14 -1.74
CA SER A 82 4.48 1.24 -1.32
C SER A 82 4.45 2.23 -2.49
N SER A 83 5.34 2.02 -3.46
CA SER A 83 5.42 2.85 -4.67
C SER A 83 4.24 2.65 -5.62
N VAL A 84 3.42 1.61 -5.43
CA VAL A 84 2.31 1.29 -6.31
C VAL A 84 1.00 1.40 -5.53
N PRO A 85 0.24 2.50 -5.63
CA PRO A 85 -0.94 2.73 -4.79
C PRO A 85 -2.01 1.63 -4.89
N ARG A 86 -2.11 0.98 -6.04
CA ARG A 86 -3.00 -0.17 -6.22
C ARG A 86 -2.60 -1.36 -5.35
N GLU A 87 -1.30 -1.64 -5.20
CA GLU A 87 -0.82 -2.71 -4.33
C GLU A 87 -1.04 -2.38 -2.85
N ARG A 88 -0.93 -1.10 -2.47
CA ARG A 88 -1.37 -0.59 -1.16
C ARG A 88 -2.86 -0.90 -0.95
N ALA A 89 -3.71 -0.58 -1.93
CA ALA A 89 -5.14 -0.82 -1.83
C ALA A 89 -5.47 -2.32 -1.71
N LEU A 90 -4.78 -3.19 -2.47
CA LEU A 90 -4.95 -4.65 -2.38
C LEU A 90 -4.50 -5.21 -1.02
N LEU A 91 -3.42 -4.68 -0.44
CA LEU A 91 -2.98 -5.06 0.92
C LEU A 91 -4.05 -4.73 1.96
N HIS A 92 -4.71 -3.59 1.82
CA HIS A 92 -5.75 -3.13 2.74
C HIS A 92 -7.16 -3.67 2.44
N LEU A 93 -7.37 -4.35 1.31
CA LEU A 93 -8.68 -4.83 0.89
C LEU A 93 -9.23 -5.89 1.88
N PRO A 94 -10.39 -5.68 2.52
CA PRO A 94 -10.92 -6.59 3.54
C PRO A 94 -11.14 -8.01 3.02
N ALA A 95 -11.59 -8.13 1.77
CA ALA A 95 -11.82 -9.41 1.11
C ALA A 95 -10.55 -10.28 0.98
N LEU A 96 -9.36 -9.66 1.00
CA LEU A 96 -8.07 -10.35 0.92
C LEU A 96 -7.43 -10.57 2.30
N ARG A 97 -8.02 -10.09 3.40
CA ARG A 97 -7.44 -10.21 4.75
C ARG A 97 -7.07 -11.65 5.10
N ARG A 98 -7.99 -12.59 4.84
CA ARG A 98 -7.75 -14.03 5.12
C ARG A 98 -6.60 -14.57 4.28
N PHE A 99 -6.56 -14.22 3.00
CA PHE A 99 -5.48 -14.61 2.10
C PHE A 99 -4.13 -14.09 2.60
N TRP A 100 -4.02 -12.80 2.88
CA TRP A 100 -2.78 -12.19 3.37
C TRP A 100 -2.32 -12.78 4.70
N THR A 101 -3.26 -13.02 5.62
CA THR A 101 -2.94 -13.62 6.91
C THR A 101 -2.39 -15.04 6.77
N GLN A 102 -2.89 -15.82 5.81
CA GLN A 102 -2.43 -17.18 5.55
C GLN A 102 -1.03 -17.20 4.90
N GLU A 103 -0.80 -16.38 3.88
CA GLU A 103 0.47 -16.38 3.14
C GLU A 103 1.61 -15.68 3.91
N LEU A 104 1.29 -14.60 4.63
CA LEU A 104 2.29 -13.79 5.35
C LEU A 104 2.46 -14.19 6.82
N ARG A 105 1.46 -14.87 7.43
CA ARG A 105 1.24 -14.94 8.89
C ARG A 105 0.72 -13.62 9.46
N GLN A 106 -0.15 -13.71 10.47
CA GLN A 106 -0.84 -12.56 11.07
C GLN A 106 0.12 -11.43 11.49
N ALA A 107 1.18 -11.76 12.26
CA ALA A 107 2.11 -10.76 12.77
C ALA A 107 2.83 -9.98 11.66
N HIS A 108 3.26 -10.66 10.59
CA HIS A 108 3.93 -10.00 9.46
C HIS A 108 2.95 -9.19 8.60
N PHE A 109 1.72 -9.69 8.42
CA PHE A 109 0.68 -8.94 7.74
C PHE A 109 0.35 -7.65 8.48
N ASP A 110 0.16 -7.69 9.80
CA ASP A 110 -0.15 -6.51 10.60
C ASP A 110 1.02 -5.51 10.61
N ALA A 111 2.26 -5.99 10.74
CA ALA A 111 3.45 -5.15 10.69
C ALA A 111 3.57 -4.44 9.32
N LEU A 112 3.47 -5.19 8.22
CA LEU A 112 3.55 -4.61 6.87
C LEU A 112 2.39 -3.65 6.60
N ARG A 113 1.18 -4.02 6.97
CA ARG A 113 -0.03 -3.19 6.84
C ARG A 113 0.07 -1.91 7.68
N SER A 114 0.81 -1.93 8.79
CA SER A 114 1.08 -0.72 9.56
C SER A 114 2.10 0.18 8.86
N LEU A 115 3.12 -0.36 8.21
CA LEU A 115 4.13 0.46 7.55
C LEU A 115 3.61 1.13 6.27
N VAL A 116 2.68 0.48 5.57
CA VAL A 116 2.18 0.93 4.27
C VAL A 116 1.02 1.91 4.44
N GLY A 117 1.08 3.06 3.76
CA GLY A 117 -0.02 4.04 3.74
C GLY A 117 -1.26 3.50 3.02
N ARG A 118 -2.46 3.99 3.39
CA ARG A 118 -3.70 3.47 2.79
C ARG A 118 -3.92 3.98 1.36
N ALA A 119 -4.60 3.17 0.57
CA ALA A 119 -5.14 3.55 -0.73
C ALA A 119 -6.44 2.79 -0.97
N TRP A 120 -7.27 3.31 -1.87
CA TRP A 120 -8.59 2.76 -2.18
C TRP A 120 -8.83 2.74 -3.69
N LEU A 121 -9.42 1.64 -4.16
CA LEU A 121 -9.84 1.47 -5.55
C LEU A 121 -11.18 2.19 -5.73
N MET A 122 -11.21 3.24 -6.54
CA MET A 122 -12.44 4.02 -6.76
C MET A 122 -13.27 3.36 -7.86
N ASP A 123 -14.17 2.49 -7.44
CA ASP A 123 -15.07 1.72 -8.28
C ASP A 123 -16.50 2.29 -8.20
N ASP A 124 -17.24 2.30 -9.32
CA ASP A 124 -18.62 2.80 -9.42
C ASP A 124 -19.68 1.77 -9.03
N SER A 125 -19.28 0.55 -8.62
CA SER A 125 -20.23 -0.48 -8.21
C SER A 125 -21.10 0.03 -7.05
N PRO A 126 -22.42 -0.20 -7.11
CA PRO A 126 -23.32 0.22 -6.05
C PRO A 126 -22.93 -0.46 -4.73
N MET A 127 -22.76 0.35 -3.69
CA MET A 127 -22.50 -0.17 -2.35
C MET A 127 -23.78 -0.74 -1.74
N PRO A 128 -23.72 -1.88 -1.03
CA PRO A 128 -24.87 -2.39 -0.29
C PRO A 128 -25.40 -1.37 0.73
N ALA A 129 -26.70 -1.41 1.02
CA ALA A 129 -27.30 -0.55 2.03
C ALA A 129 -26.58 -0.70 3.39
N GLY A 130 -26.16 0.43 3.97
CA GLY A 130 -25.41 0.47 5.24
C GLY A 130 -23.92 0.11 5.13
N ALA A 131 -23.40 -0.22 3.93
CA ALA A 131 -21.98 -0.42 3.74
C ALA A 131 -21.22 0.92 3.76
N VAL A 132 -20.00 0.89 4.29
CA VAL A 132 -19.09 2.05 4.31
C VAL A 132 -17.72 1.67 3.79
N VAL A 133 -17.04 2.62 3.15
CA VAL A 133 -15.65 2.44 2.72
C VAL A 133 -14.75 2.45 3.96
N GLU A 134 -14.06 1.33 4.22
CA GLU A 134 -13.23 1.17 5.42
C GLU A 134 -12.18 2.28 5.53
N GLY A 135 -12.13 2.95 6.69
CA GLY A 135 -11.18 4.02 6.98
C GLY A 135 -11.58 5.39 6.44
N LEU A 136 -12.59 5.47 5.57
CA LEU A 136 -13.15 6.73 5.08
C LEU A 136 -14.51 7.03 5.72
N GLY A 137 -15.31 6.02 6.07
CA GLY A 137 -16.64 6.22 6.67
C GLY A 137 -17.57 7.02 5.76
N ILE A 138 -17.58 6.65 4.47
CA ILE A 138 -18.48 7.17 3.43
C ILE A 138 -19.24 5.99 2.82
N SER A 139 -20.49 6.19 2.42
CA SER A 139 -21.32 5.14 1.77
C SER A 139 -21.38 5.28 0.25
N SER A 140 -20.83 6.37 -0.28
CA SER A 140 -20.65 6.62 -1.70
C SER A 140 -19.40 7.47 -1.93
N TRP A 141 -18.72 7.24 -3.04
CA TRP A 141 -17.63 8.12 -3.48
C TRP A 141 -18.07 9.56 -3.72
N MET A 142 -19.36 9.81 -3.98
CA MET A 142 -19.90 11.16 -4.13
C MET A 142 -19.85 11.96 -2.83
N GLU A 143 -19.91 11.29 -1.66
CA GLU A 143 -19.81 11.95 -0.36
C GLU A 143 -18.40 12.50 -0.08
N LEU A 144 -17.39 11.99 -0.79
CA LEU A 144 -16.00 12.38 -0.56
C LEU A 144 -15.79 13.87 -0.86
N ALA A 145 -16.44 14.44 -1.89
CA ALA A 145 -16.32 15.87 -2.22
C ALA A 145 -16.83 16.81 -1.11
N GLY A 146 -17.74 16.33 -0.26
CA GLY A 146 -18.29 17.09 0.87
C GLY A 146 -17.55 16.89 2.20
N LYS A 147 -16.51 16.05 2.25
CA LYS A 147 -15.77 15.81 3.51
C LYS A 147 -14.72 16.89 3.77
N SER A 148 -14.59 17.26 5.04
CA SER A 148 -13.44 18.01 5.52
C SER A 148 -12.18 17.13 5.57
N GLY A 149 -11.00 17.74 5.41
CA GLY A 149 -9.72 17.04 5.53
C GLY A 149 -9.39 16.18 4.31
N LEU A 150 -9.72 16.66 3.11
CA LEU A 150 -9.33 16.05 1.83
C LEU A 150 -7.89 16.37 1.42
N ASP A 151 -7.30 17.40 2.02
CA ASP A 151 -5.90 17.83 1.84
C ASP A 151 -4.87 16.73 2.13
N ARG A 152 -5.26 15.72 2.94
CA ARG A 152 -4.47 14.51 3.24
C ARG A 152 -4.64 13.39 2.21
N PHE A 153 -5.41 13.59 1.15
CA PHE A 153 -5.63 12.61 0.09
C PHE A 153 -5.29 13.19 -1.28
N GLU A 154 -4.91 12.29 -2.18
CA GLU A 154 -4.68 12.55 -3.60
C GLU A 154 -5.43 11.54 -4.44
N VAL A 155 -5.80 11.93 -5.65
CA VAL A 155 -6.34 11.03 -6.66
C VAL A 155 -5.22 10.69 -7.64
N VAL A 156 -5.02 9.39 -7.88
CA VAL A 156 -4.02 8.89 -8.82
C VAL A 156 -4.71 8.18 -9.97
N HIS A 157 -4.43 8.62 -11.19
CA HIS A 157 -4.86 7.93 -12.40
C HIS A 157 -3.96 6.71 -12.67
N MET A 158 -4.55 5.52 -12.71
CA MET A 158 -3.85 4.23 -12.79
C MET A 158 -2.99 4.06 -14.03
N VAL A 159 -3.45 4.59 -15.17
CA VAL A 159 -2.79 4.35 -16.46
C VAL A 159 -1.64 5.32 -16.67
N THR A 160 -1.88 6.61 -16.38
CA THR A 160 -0.89 7.67 -16.63
C THR A 160 0.01 7.95 -15.43
N GLY A 161 -0.36 7.47 -14.24
CA GLY A 161 0.29 7.84 -12.99
C GLY A 161 0.04 9.29 -12.57
N ALA A 162 -0.81 10.03 -13.30
CA ALA A 162 -1.08 11.43 -12.99
C ALA A 162 -1.71 11.56 -11.60
N VAL A 163 -1.18 12.50 -10.82
CA VAL A 163 -1.64 12.80 -9.47
C VAL A 163 -2.37 14.13 -9.48
N SER A 164 -3.54 14.18 -8.85
CA SER A 164 -4.32 15.40 -8.67
C SER A 164 -4.87 15.50 -7.25
N ALA A 165 -5.23 16.71 -6.84
CA ALA A 165 -6.06 16.90 -5.65
C ALA A 165 -7.42 16.21 -5.84
N VAL A 166 -8.09 15.86 -4.73
CA VAL A 166 -9.46 15.35 -4.78
C VAL A 166 -10.38 16.43 -5.37
N PRO A 167 -10.96 16.23 -6.56
CA PRO A 167 -11.77 17.26 -7.20
C PRO A 167 -13.19 17.25 -6.65
N GLU A 168 -13.86 18.39 -6.79
CA GLU A 168 -15.26 18.56 -6.39
C GLU A 168 -16.22 17.68 -7.22
N HIS A 169 -15.86 17.39 -8.48
CA HIS A 169 -16.68 16.62 -9.42
C HIS A 169 -16.22 15.17 -9.57
N LEU A 170 -16.33 14.39 -8.50
CA LEU A 170 -15.87 12.99 -8.47
C LEU A 170 -16.60 12.06 -9.45
N ALA A 171 -17.85 12.37 -9.81
CA ALA A 171 -18.66 11.54 -10.69
C ALA A 171 -17.97 11.18 -12.03
N ALA A 172 -17.35 12.18 -12.68
CA ALA A 172 -16.67 11.99 -13.95
C ALA A 172 -15.40 11.14 -13.82
N ILE A 173 -14.75 11.17 -12.65
CA ILE A 173 -13.54 10.42 -12.33
C ILE A 173 -13.83 8.94 -12.06
N ILE A 174 -14.88 8.67 -11.30
CA ILE A 174 -15.24 7.31 -10.90
C ILE A 174 -15.76 6.50 -12.09
N ALA A 175 -16.50 7.14 -13.01
CA ALA A 175 -17.05 6.49 -14.20
C ALA A 175 -15.97 5.83 -15.09
N GLY A 176 -14.76 6.38 -15.09
CA GLY A 176 -13.62 5.83 -15.83
C GLY A 176 -12.97 4.60 -15.18
N ARG A 177 -13.27 4.29 -13.91
CA ARG A 177 -12.70 3.14 -13.14
C ARG A 177 -11.18 3.03 -13.20
N GLN A 178 -10.50 4.17 -13.35
CA GLN A 178 -9.06 4.27 -13.53
C GLN A 178 -8.40 5.08 -12.42
N HIS A 179 -9.07 5.27 -11.30
CA HIS A 179 -8.60 6.17 -10.25
C HIS A 179 -8.47 5.46 -8.91
N LEU A 180 -7.44 5.86 -8.17
CA LEU A 180 -7.22 5.48 -6.80
C LEU A 180 -7.30 6.71 -5.93
N LEU A 181 -7.94 6.59 -4.77
CA LEU A 181 -7.74 7.54 -3.69
C LEU A 181 -6.53 7.07 -2.88
N VAL A 182 -5.60 7.97 -2.58
CA VAL A 182 -4.35 7.64 -1.90
C VAL A 182 -4.17 8.56 -0.71
N GLU A 183 -3.86 7.99 0.44
CA GLU A 183 -3.43 8.77 1.60
C GLU A 183 -2.05 9.38 1.33
N ARG A 184 -1.96 10.70 1.47
CA ARG A 184 -0.71 11.46 1.39
C ARG A 184 0.16 11.15 2.59
N MET A 185 1.43 10.85 2.33
CA MET A 185 2.42 10.60 3.37
C MET A 185 3.44 11.74 3.35
N VAL A 186 3.17 12.79 4.13
CA VAL A 186 4.13 13.87 4.34
C VAL A 186 5.07 13.46 5.46
N ALA A 187 6.35 13.30 5.13
CA ALA A 187 7.37 12.88 6.07
C ALA A 187 8.28 14.05 6.48
N MET A 188 8.55 14.15 7.77
CA MET A 188 9.48 15.13 8.35
C MET A 188 10.92 14.66 8.27
N HIS A 189 11.17 13.37 8.38
CA HIS A 189 12.49 12.78 8.21
C HIS A 189 12.37 11.59 7.27
N LYS A 190 13.40 11.36 6.46
CA LYS A 190 13.43 10.25 5.51
C LYS A 190 14.72 9.46 5.66
N MET A 191 14.64 8.18 5.31
CA MET A 191 15.77 7.27 5.39
C MET A 191 15.64 6.20 4.31
N SER A 192 16.69 6.00 3.52
CA SER A 192 16.80 4.88 2.59
C SER A 192 17.36 3.66 3.31
N ALA A 193 16.81 2.48 3.00
CA ALA A 193 17.32 1.20 3.46
C ALA A 193 17.51 0.28 2.25
N ARG A 194 18.70 -0.29 2.13
CA ARG A 194 19.06 -1.25 1.08
C ARG A 194 19.07 -2.65 1.66
N PHE A 195 18.31 -3.55 1.05
CA PHE A 195 18.24 -4.96 1.42
C PHE A 195 18.94 -5.83 0.37
N GLY A 196 19.42 -6.99 0.80
CA GLY A 196 20.01 -7.97 -0.10
C GLY A 196 20.01 -9.35 0.54
N ARG A 197 20.36 -10.36 -0.25
CA ARG A 197 20.53 -11.73 0.28
C ARG A 197 21.94 -11.88 0.88
N ASP A 198 22.03 -12.60 1.98
CA ASP A 198 23.31 -13.11 2.49
C ASP A 198 23.70 -14.42 1.80
N GLU A 199 24.82 -15.02 2.22
CA GLU A 199 25.33 -16.29 1.69
C GLU A 199 24.35 -17.46 1.88
N SER A 200 23.48 -17.39 2.89
CA SER A 200 22.42 -18.37 3.14
C SER A 200 21.15 -18.12 2.30
N GLY A 201 21.13 -17.06 1.50
CA GLY A 201 19.97 -16.65 0.71
C GLY A 201 18.90 -15.88 1.51
N LYS A 202 19.15 -15.58 2.79
CA LYS A 202 18.25 -14.84 3.67
C LYS A 202 18.34 -13.34 3.39
N ILE A 203 17.19 -12.66 3.42
CA ILE A 203 17.16 -11.21 3.25
C ILE A 203 17.62 -10.53 4.51
N VAL A 204 18.62 -9.66 4.35
CA VAL A 204 19.24 -8.87 5.40
C VAL A 204 19.35 -7.41 4.97
N LEU A 205 19.35 -6.52 5.95
CA LEU A 205 19.66 -5.12 5.75
C LEU A 205 21.14 -4.98 5.42
N LYS A 206 21.46 -4.36 4.28
CA LYS A 206 22.83 -4.16 3.77
C LYS A 206 23.36 -2.76 4.05
N GLY A 207 22.48 -1.77 4.17
CA GLY A 207 22.87 -0.40 4.45
C GLY A 207 21.65 0.48 4.72
N VAL A 208 21.90 1.58 5.42
CA VAL A 208 20.90 2.59 5.74
C VAL A 208 21.54 3.97 5.60
N GLU A 209 20.83 4.88 4.95
CA GLU A 209 21.31 6.23 4.65
C GLU A 209 20.19 7.22 4.98
N GLY A 210 20.46 8.23 5.81
CA GLY A 210 19.51 9.30 6.09
C GLY A 210 19.36 10.21 4.87
N LEU A 211 18.13 10.57 4.52
CA LEU A 211 17.82 11.45 3.39
C LEU A 211 17.45 12.84 3.91
N SER A 212 18.09 13.86 3.34
CA SER A 212 17.88 15.28 3.67
C SER A 212 16.64 15.88 3.01
#